data_AF-A0AAI9S2I6-F1
#
_entry.id   AF-A0AAI9S2I6-F1
#
_cell.length_a   1.000
_cell.length_b   1.000
_cell.length_c   1.000
_cell.angle_alpha   90.00
_cell.angle_beta   90.00
_cell.angle_gamma   90.00
#
_symmetry.space_group_name_H-M   'P 1'
#
loop_
_entity.id
_entity.type
_entity.pdbx_description
1 polymer ?
#
loop_
_entity_poly.entity_id
_entity_poly.type
_entity_poly.pdbx_seq_one_letter_code
_entity_poly.pdbx_strand_id
1 'polypeptide(L)'
;MINKISIKGPASYKNMAVFETDKNINLIYGLNGSGKSTLSEFLRKRTDNEYAECSISPLLDEDTEEILVYNENYVNDVFYSSDTQKGIFSLSKENAGARKRIDAANAALQVANRDFQKQELLQEKELEAWTSTKSIFANRFWQIKTQYTGGDRVLEYCFTGLKSSKELLLNHIVGLAKPSNKLVDSIDQLKEEIQRLNEAKGTQIPLIQEITFSAGDIEIDSLFKEVITGNANSRVAKLIDSLHNSDWVKVGLSFDTKDICPFCQRPYLDDDIIAELRSYFNEDYEKAVADIESKGKTYKDSIDLIPDIDFY
;
A
#
# COMPACT_ATOMS: atom_id res chain seq x y z
N MET A 1 27.07 37.74 -66.19
CA MET A 1 26.36 39.06 -66.16
C MET A 1 24.88 38.85 -66.45
N ILE A 2 24.00 39.29 -65.56
CA ILE A 2 22.54 39.14 -65.71
C ILE A 2 22.02 40.13 -66.76
N ASN A 3 21.36 39.62 -67.80
CA ASN A 3 20.75 40.41 -68.86
C ASN A 3 19.21 40.49 -68.76
N LYS A 4 18.60 39.58 -68.00
CA LYS A 4 17.16 39.49 -67.83
C LYS A 4 16.79 39.02 -66.44
N ILE A 5 15.80 39.68 -65.85
CA ILE A 5 15.17 39.32 -64.59
C ILE A 5 13.67 39.20 -64.82
N SER A 6 13.10 38.04 -64.52
CA SER A 6 11.66 37.80 -64.55
C SER A 6 11.18 37.61 -63.11
N ILE A 7 10.26 38.45 -62.67
CA ILE A 7 9.76 38.43 -61.30
C ILE A 7 8.24 38.33 -61.27
N LYS A 8 7.75 37.33 -60.55
CA LYS A 8 6.36 37.13 -60.16
C LYS A 8 6.39 36.62 -58.74
N GLY A 9 6.23 37.55 -57.81
CA GLY A 9 6.59 37.35 -56.42
C GLY A 9 5.60 38.04 -55.48
N PRO A 10 5.77 37.82 -54.17
CA PRO A 10 4.82 38.22 -53.14
C PRO A 10 4.61 39.75 -53.10
N ALA A 11 3.39 40.14 -52.73
CA ALA A 11 2.92 41.52 -52.54
C ALA A 11 2.87 42.43 -53.78
N SER A 12 4.03 42.79 -54.35
CA SER A 12 4.13 43.91 -55.33
C SER A 12 4.06 43.49 -56.80
N TYR A 13 4.43 42.24 -57.11
CA TYR A 13 4.52 41.71 -58.49
C TYR A 13 3.43 40.66 -58.76
N LYS A 14 2.16 41.10 -58.79
CA LYS A 14 0.98 40.22 -58.99
C LYS A 14 0.99 39.50 -60.34
N ASN A 15 1.54 40.14 -61.37
CA ASN A 15 1.73 39.58 -62.70
C ASN A 15 3.23 39.49 -63.01
N MET A 16 3.60 38.61 -63.94
CA MET A 16 4.98 38.49 -64.41
C MET A 16 5.48 39.83 -64.95
N ALA A 17 6.50 40.39 -64.30
CA ALA A 17 7.24 41.54 -64.77
C ALA A 17 8.61 41.09 -65.26
N VAL A 18 9.03 41.63 -66.40
CA VAL A 18 10.30 41.30 -67.03
C VAL A 18 11.14 42.58 -67.15
N PHE A 19 12.37 42.51 -66.66
CA PHE A 19 13.38 43.55 -66.79
C PHE A 19 14.52 43.01 -67.63
N GLU A 20 14.77 43.63 -68.79
CA GLU A 20 15.84 43.27 -69.72
C GLU A 20 16.78 44.46 -69.89
N THR A 21 18.09 44.20 -69.87
CA THR A 21 19.12 45.23 -69.98
C THR A 21 20.42 44.66 -70.54
N ASP A 22 21.13 45.49 -71.31
CA ASP A 22 22.50 45.26 -71.79
C ASP A 22 23.53 46.12 -71.03
N LYS A 23 23.10 46.86 -70.00
CA LYS A 23 23.95 47.80 -69.25
C LYS A 23 24.52 47.17 -68.00
N ASN A 24 25.79 47.48 -67.71
CA ASN A 24 26.48 47.06 -66.49
C ASN A 24 25.93 47.76 -65.23
N ILE A 25 25.41 48.99 -65.38
CA ILE A 25 24.84 49.78 -64.28
C ILE A 25 23.39 50.07 -64.62
N ASN A 26 22.49 49.69 -63.72
CA ASN A 26 21.05 49.85 -63.86
C ASN A 26 20.50 50.59 -62.64
N LEU A 27 19.77 51.68 -62.87
CA LEU A 27 19.11 52.44 -61.82
C LEU A 27 17.60 52.18 -61.86
N ILE A 28 17.08 51.47 -60.86
CA ILE A 28 15.65 51.18 -60.72
C ILE A 28 15.09 52.07 -59.61
N TYR A 29 14.19 52.97 -59.95
CA TYR A 29 13.57 53.92 -59.01
C TYR A 29 12.04 53.88 -59.10
N GLY A 30 11.38 54.34 -58.05
CA GLY A 30 9.92 54.34 -57.96
C GLY A 30 9.45 54.79 -56.58
N LEU A 31 8.15 55.05 -56.43
CA LEU A 31 7.54 55.47 -55.17
C LEU A 31 7.71 54.43 -54.06
N ASN A 32 7.54 54.83 -52.80
CA ASN A 32 7.50 53.88 -51.68
C ASN A 32 6.38 52.85 -51.90
N GLY A 33 6.67 51.57 -51.66
CA GLY A 33 5.74 50.46 -51.94
C GLY A 33 5.73 49.97 -53.40
N SER A 34 6.56 50.51 -54.30
CA SER A 34 6.62 50.09 -55.71
C SER A 34 7.30 48.73 -55.97
N GLY A 35 7.64 47.95 -54.93
CA GLY A 35 8.28 46.64 -55.09
C GLY A 35 9.82 46.62 -55.21
N LYS A 36 10.51 47.76 -55.06
CA LYS A 36 12.00 47.81 -55.15
C LYS A 36 12.69 46.84 -54.19
N SER A 37 12.25 46.79 -52.92
CA SER A 37 12.81 45.88 -51.92
C SER A 37 12.45 44.42 -52.20
N THR A 38 11.30 44.15 -52.81
CA THR A 38 10.90 42.79 -53.23
C THR A 38 11.81 42.27 -54.33
N LEU A 39 12.20 43.12 -55.28
CA LEU A 39 13.18 42.76 -56.32
C LEU A 39 14.54 42.40 -55.73
N SER A 40 15.04 43.19 -54.76
CA SER A 40 16.32 42.89 -54.12
C SER A 40 16.23 41.64 -53.23
N GLU A 41 15.13 41.42 -52.52
CA GLU A 41 14.93 40.19 -51.73
C GLU A 41 14.85 38.93 -52.58
N PHE A 42 14.21 38.98 -53.75
CA PHE A 42 14.25 37.87 -54.71
C PHE A 42 15.68 37.48 -55.05
N LEU A 43 16.53 38.46 -55.41
CA LEU A 43 17.93 38.20 -55.75
C LEU A 43 18.73 37.61 -54.58
N ARG A 44 18.35 37.93 -53.34
CA ARG A 44 18.98 37.43 -52.11
C ARG A 44 18.52 36.03 -51.71
N LYS A 45 17.25 35.70 -51.97
CA LYS A 45 16.58 34.46 -51.56
C LYS A 45 16.05 33.68 -52.76
N ARG A 46 16.84 33.63 -53.84
CA ARG A 46 16.42 33.07 -55.15
C ARG A 46 15.90 31.63 -55.06
N THR A 47 16.41 30.85 -54.11
CA THR A 47 16.06 29.45 -53.88
C THR A 47 14.84 29.25 -52.99
N ASP A 48 14.32 30.30 -52.36
CA ASP A 48 13.15 30.18 -51.49
C ASP A 48 11.90 29.92 -52.32
N ASN A 49 11.02 29.03 -51.83
CA ASN A 49 9.78 28.65 -52.50
C ASN A 49 8.87 29.84 -52.88
N GLU A 50 8.97 30.94 -52.13
CA GLU A 50 8.20 32.16 -52.38
C GLU A 50 8.55 32.84 -53.72
N TYR A 51 9.70 32.51 -54.30
CA TYR A 51 10.19 33.04 -55.57
C TYR A 51 10.32 31.99 -56.68
N ALA A 52 9.66 30.84 -56.54
CA ALA A 52 9.76 29.73 -57.51
C ALA A 52 9.36 30.11 -58.95
N GLU A 53 8.50 31.13 -59.11
CA GLU A 53 8.08 31.65 -60.43
C GLU A 53 8.99 32.79 -60.95
N CYS A 54 10.08 33.10 -60.25
CA CYS A 54 11.03 34.14 -60.62
C CYS A 54 12.31 33.51 -61.22
N SER A 55 12.94 34.21 -62.16
CA SER A 55 14.14 33.70 -62.83
C SER A 55 15.08 34.82 -63.27
N ILE A 56 16.34 34.45 -63.47
CA ILE A 56 17.37 35.31 -64.06
C ILE A 56 17.93 34.61 -65.30
N SER A 57 18.37 35.42 -66.27
CA SER A 57 19.08 34.94 -67.46
C SER A 57 20.30 35.83 -67.73
N PRO A 58 21.44 35.26 -68.18
CA PRO A 58 21.76 33.83 -68.15
C PRO A 58 21.74 33.28 -66.71
N LEU A 59 21.58 31.96 -66.57
CA LEU A 59 21.77 31.29 -65.29
C LEU A 59 23.20 31.53 -64.81
N LEU A 60 23.36 31.80 -63.52
CA LEU A 60 24.66 31.97 -62.91
C LEU A 60 25.35 30.62 -62.75
N ASP A 61 26.67 30.61 -62.92
CA ASP A 61 27.49 29.50 -62.45
C ASP A 61 27.66 29.63 -60.92
N GLU A 62 26.90 28.84 -60.17
CA GLU A 62 26.88 28.93 -58.69
C GLU A 62 28.21 28.57 -58.02
N ASP A 63 29.15 27.94 -58.76
CA ASP A 63 30.49 27.63 -58.27
C ASP A 63 31.47 28.81 -58.42
N THR A 64 31.17 29.78 -59.30
CA THR A 64 32.10 30.87 -59.64
C THR A 64 31.50 32.28 -59.57
N GLU A 65 30.17 32.42 -59.54
CA GLU A 65 29.44 33.69 -59.52
C GLU A 65 28.51 33.79 -58.30
N GLU A 66 28.62 34.89 -57.54
CA GLU A 66 27.74 35.19 -56.39
C GLU A 66 26.95 36.48 -56.62
N ILE A 67 25.68 36.51 -56.20
CA ILE A 67 24.88 37.74 -56.11
C ILE A 67 24.97 38.29 -54.68
N LEU A 68 25.59 39.46 -54.55
CA LEU A 68 25.61 40.20 -53.29
C LEU A 68 24.48 41.24 -53.26
N VAL A 69 23.56 41.09 -52.30
CA VAL A 69 22.44 42.01 -52.09
C VAL A 69 22.61 42.75 -50.77
N TYR A 70 22.77 44.07 -50.85
CA TYR A 70 22.78 44.95 -49.67
C TYR A 70 21.44 45.66 -49.51
N ASN A 71 20.65 45.25 -48.53
CA ASN A 71 19.36 45.84 -48.19
C ASN A 71 19.10 45.81 -46.67
N GLU A 72 17.97 46.36 -46.23
CA GLU A 72 17.61 46.45 -44.81
C GLU A 72 17.59 45.09 -44.10
N ASN A 73 17.03 44.06 -44.74
CA ASN A 73 16.99 42.71 -44.18
C ASN A 73 18.39 42.10 -44.06
N TYR A 74 19.31 42.39 -45.00
CA TYR A 74 20.71 41.98 -44.88
C TYR A 74 21.37 42.62 -43.65
N VAL A 75 21.12 43.91 -43.44
CA VAL A 75 21.63 44.63 -42.28
C VAL A 75 21.08 44.01 -40.99
N ASN A 76 19.77 43.77 -40.91
CA ASN A 76 19.12 43.21 -39.72
C ASN A 76 19.61 41.78 -39.38
N ASP A 77 19.92 40.97 -40.38
CA ASP A 77 20.37 39.59 -40.16
C ASP A 77 21.86 39.50 -39.78
N VAL A 78 22.69 40.33 -40.39
CA VAL A 78 24.17 40.25 -40.25
C VAL A 78 24.66 41.12 -39.11
N PHE A 79 24.05 42.29 -38.89
CA PHE A 79 24.46 43.26 -37.87
C PHE A 79 23.51 43.17 -36.67
N TYR A 80 23.80 42.24 -35.77
CA TYR A 80 23.09 42.18 -34.49
C TYR A 80 23.56 43.31 -33.56
N SER A 81 22.65 44.20 -33.19
CA SER A 81 22.83 45.15 -32.10
C SER A 81 22.30 44.55 -30.80
N SER A 82 23.16 44.33 -29.82
CA SER A 82 22.68 43.97 -28.48
C SER A 82 22.03 45.17 -27.81
N ASP A 83 20.93 44.94 -27.07
CA ASP A 83 20.27 46.00 -26.28
C ASP A 83 21.18 46.53 -25.15
N THR A 84 22.18 45.75 -24.75
CA THR A 84 23.12 46.06 -23.67
C THR A 84 24.30 46.95 -24.08
N GLN A 85 24.65 47.02 -25.36
CA GLN A 85 25.77 47.83 -25.85
C GLN A 85 25.49 48.41 -27.24
N LYS A 86 24.80 49.55 -27.27
CA LYS A 86 24.57 50.33 -28.49
C LYS A 86 25.91 50.72 -29.12
N GLY A 87 26.17 50.24 -30.34
CA GLY A 87 27.36 50.58 -31.12
C GLY A 87 28.37 49.45 -31.33
N ILE A 88 28.19 48.27 -30.71
CA ILE A 88 29.00 47.08 -31.02
C ILE A 88 28.21 46.18 -31.97
N PHE A 89 28.69 46.10 -33.21
CA PHE A 89 28.11 45.24 -34.23
C PHE A 89 28.89 43.93 -34.28
N SER A 90 28.20 42.81 -34.10
CA SER A 90 28.80 41.51 -34.38
C SER A 90 28.72 41.26 -35.89
N LEU A 91 29.87 41.06 -36.54
CA LEU A 91 29.95 40.71 -37.96
C LEU A 91 29.85 39.19 -38.10
N SER A 92 28.62 38.70 -38.34
CA SER A 92 28.24 37.40 -38.95
C SER A 92 26.92 36.89 -38.33
N LYS A 93 26.08 36.25 -39.17
CA LYS A 93 24.81 35.63 -38.73
C LYS A 93 25.00 34.61 -37.60
N GLU A 94 26.10 33.86 -37.65
CA GLU A 94 26.43 32.83 -36.66
C GLU A 94 26.71 33.43 -35.27
N ASN A 95 27.49 34.52 -35.23
CA ASN A 95 27.83 35.22 -33.99
C ASN A 95 26.60 35.89 -33.36
N ALA A 96 25.72 36.46 -34.18
CA ALA A 96 24.43 36.99 -33.77
C ALA A 96 23.53 35.93 -33.11
N GLY A 97 23.41 34.75 -33.75
CA GLY A 97 22.60 33.64 -33.24
C GLY A 97 23.17 33.00 -31.96
N ALA A 98 24.49 32.92 -31.83
CA ALA A 98 25.13 32.49 -30.59
C ALA A 98 24.87 33.48 -29.44
N ARG A 99 24.98 34.79 -29.71
CA ARG A 99 24.76 35.83 -28.69
C ARG A 99 23.31 35.85 -28.18
N LYS A 100 22.31 35.75 -29.06
CA LYS A 100 20.90 35.63 -28.66
C LYS A 100 20.64 34.44 -27.73
N ARG A 101 21.27 33.29 -28.01
CA ARG A 101 21.15 32.09 -27.16
C ARG A 101 21.78 32.29 -25.78
N ILE A 102 22.94 32.95 -25.71
CA ILE A 102 23.59 33.31 -24.43
C ILE A 102 22.72 34.28 -23.64
N ASP A 103 22.20 35.33 -24.28
CA ASP A 103 21.36 36.33 -23.61
C ASP A 103 20.07 35.69 -23.06
N ALA A 104 19.42 34.81 -23.84
CA ALA A 104 18.24 34.06 -23.41
C ALA A 104 18.55 33.10 -22.24
N ALA A 105 19.68 32.38 -22.31
CA ALA A 105 20.10 31.47 -21.24
C ALA A 105 20.40 32.24 -19.94
N ASN A 106 21.07 33.39 -20.03
CA ASN A 106 21.35 34.25 -18.88
C ASN A 106 20.06 34.83 -18.27
N ALA A 107 19.10 35.25 -19.10
CA ALA A 107 17.80 35.71 -18.62
C ALA A 107 17.04 34.59 -17.89
N ALA A 108 17.02 33.37 -18.45
CA ALA A 108 16.42 32.21 -17.82
C ALA A 108 17.11 31.86 -16.49
N LEU A 109 18.45 31.92 -16.44
CA LEU A 109 19.24 31.67 -15.24
C LEU A 109 18.93 32.69 -14.15
N GLN A 110 18.80 33.99 -14.48
CA GLN A 110 18.41 35.02 -13.52
C GLN A 110 17.02 34.77 -12.92
N VAL A 111 16.05 34.35 -13.74
CA VAL A 111 14.71 34.00 -13.24
C VAL A 111 14.79 32.79 -12.31
N ALA A 112 15.47 31.71 -12.73
CA ALA A 112 15.63 30.50 -11.92
C ALA A 112 16.32 30.79 -10.57
N ASN A 113 17.35 31.63 -10.56
CA ASN A 113 18.02 32.01 -9.31
C ASN A 113 17.11 32.82 -8.37
N ARG A 114 16.29 33.74 -8.91
CA ARG A 114 15.32 34.49 -8.08
C ARG A 114 14.27 33.57 -7.48
N ASP A 115 13.77 32.62 -8.27
CA ASP A 115 12.79 31.64 -7.80
C ASP A 115 13.40 30.72 -6.75
N PHE A 116 14.64 30.26 -6.95
CA PHE A 116 15.38 29.47 -5.97
C PHE A 116 15.54 30.22 -4.64
N GLN A 117 16.03 31.46 -4.66
CA GLN A 117 16.19 32.28 -3.45
C GLN A 117 14.85 32.52 -2.74
N LYS A 118 13.76 32.68 -3.49
CA LYS A 118 12.43 32.82 -2.90
C LYS A 118 11.97 31.53 -2.21
N GLN A 119 12.23 30.37 -2.81
CA GLN A 119 11.89 29.08 -2.21
C GLN A 119 12.74 28.79 -0.97
N GLU A 120 14.04 29.10 -1.00
CA GLU A 120 14.94 28.97 0.15
C GLU A 120 14.45 29.80 1.34
N LEU A 121 14.09 31.07 1.10
CA LEU A 121 13.53 31.94 2.15
C LEU A 121 12.17 31.43 2.69
N LEU A 122 11.33 30.85 1.84
CA LEU A 122 10.07 30.25 2.27
C LEU A 122 10.32 29.02 3.15
N GLN A 123 11.24 28.15 2.74
CA GLN A 123 11.62 26.96 3.48
C GLN A 123 12.19 27.31 4.86
N GLU A 124 13.07 28.32 4.94
CA GLU A 124 13.62 28.79 6.23
C GLU A 124 12.51 29.29 7.16
N LYS A 125 11.57 30.10 6.66
CA LYS A 125 10.44 30.59 7.44
C LYS A 125 9.52 29.47 7.92
N GLU A 126 9.23 28.48 7.06
CA GLU A 126 8.42 27.33 7.45
C GLU A 126 9.12 26.47 8.50
N LEU A 127 10.43 26.25 8.34
CA LEU A 127 11.22 25.49 9.32
C LEU A 127 11.29 26.22 10.67
N GLU A 128 11.45 27.54 10.67
CA GLU A 128 11.42 28.36 11.88
C GLU A 128 10.05 28.30 12.56
N ALA A 129 8.96 28.48 11.80
CA ALA A 129 7.59 28.40 12.31
C ALA A 129 7.28 27.00 12.88
N TRP A 130 7.69 25.94 12.19
CA TRP A 130 7.56 24.56 12.66
C TRP A 130 8.33 24.34 13.97
N THR A 131 9.60 24.75 14.01
CA THR A 131 10.47 24.58 15.18
C THR A 131 9.95 25.35 16.39
N SER A 132 9.48 26.57 16.18
CA SER A 132 8.84 27.40 17.21
C SER A 132 7.57 26.74 17.75
N THR A 133 6.66 26.31 16.86
CA THR A 133 5.42 25.63 17.25
C THR A 133 5.69 24.33 18.01
N LYS A 134 6.61 23.50 17.51
CA LYS A 134 7.04 22.27 18.16
C LYS A 134 7.58 22.55 19.57
N SER A 135 8.42 23.58 19.72
CA SER A 135 8.98 23.98 21.01
C SER A 135 7.90 24.44 22.00
N ILE A 136 6.95 25.27 21.57
CA ILE A 136 5.82 25.72 22.41
C ILE A 136 5.02 24.51 22.91
N PHE A 137 4.68 23.59 22.01
CA PHE A 137 3.90 22.40 22.35
C PHE A 137 4.68 21.49 23.32
N ALA A 138 5.94 21.18 23.01
CA ALA A 138 6.82 20.39 23.88
C ALA A 138 6.98 21.02 25.28
N ASN A 139 7.16 22.34 25.36
CA ASN A 139 7.25 23.06 26.63
C ASN A 139 5.95 22.98 27.43
N ARG A 140 4.78 23.06 26.77
CA ARG A 140 3.49 22.95 27.44
C ARG A 140 3.27 21.57 28.07
N PHE A 141 3.55 20.49 27.35
CA PHE A 141 3.46 19.14 27.93
C PHE A 141 4.49 18.91 29.01
N TRP A 142 5.69 19.46 28.84
CA TRP A 142 6.70 19.39 29.89
C TRP A 142 6.23 20.07 31.18
N GLN A 143 5.59 21.24 31.09
CA GLN A 143 4.99 21.92 32.24
C GLN A 143 3.91 21.05 32.92
N ILE A 144 3.00 20.47 32.14
CA ILE A 144 1.95 19.57 32.64
C ILE A 144 2.61 18.37 33.36
N LYS A 145 3.58 17.71 32.73
CA LYS A 145 4.36 16.65 33.35
C LYS A 145 5.01 17.11 34.65
N THR A 146 5.63 18.30 34.70
CA THR A 146 6.26 18.80 35.93
C THR A 146 5.26 19.05 37.05
N GLN A 147 4.04 19.47 36.73
CA GLN A 147 2.97 19.66 37.72
C GLN A 147 2.54 18.34 38.38
N TYR A 148 2.50 17.24 37.63
CA TYR A 148 2.05 15.93 38.15
C TYR A 148 3.20 15.01 38.60
N THR A 149 4.44 15.37 38.28
CA THR A 149 5.65 14.75 38.85
C THR A 149 6.25 15.54 40.02
N GLY A 150 5.74 16.75 40.29
CA GLY A 150 6.00 17.55 41.48
C GLY A 150 4.79 17.53 42.42
N GLY A 151 5.00 17.76 43.72
CA GLY A 151 3.90 17.75 44.70
C GLY A 151 3.55 16.34 45.20
N ASP A 152 2.26 15.98 45.14
CA ASP A 152 1.70 14.73 45.69
C ASP A 152 2.15 13.44 44.98
N ARG A 153 2.66 13.56 43.74
CA ARG A 153 3.22 12.49 42.91
C ARG A 153 2.29 11.29 42.67
N VAL A 154 0.98 11.45 42.91
CA VAL A 154 0.00 10.35 42.76
C VAL A 154 -0.06 9.85 41.31
N LEU A 155 0.09 10.76 40.34
CA LEU A 155 0.08 10.46 38.90
C LEU A 155 1.49 10.33 38.30
N GLU A 156 2.53 10.22 39.14
CA GLU A 156 3.91 10.19 38.65
C GLU A 156 4.21 8.93 37.79
N TYR A 157 3.50 7.83 38.08
CA TYR A 157 3.66 6.56 37.36
C TYR A 157 3.23 6.66 35.90
N CYS A 158 2.27 7.52 35.56
CA CYS A 158 1.82 7.77 34.18
C CYS A 158 2.94 8.28 33.26
N PHE A 159 4.02 8.80 33.83
CA PHE A 159 5.16 9.35 33.09
C PHE A 159 6.39 8.43 33.13
N THR A 160 6.26 7.18 33.59
CA THR A 160 7.40 6.24 33.67
C THR A 160 8.01 6.01 32.27
N GLY A 161 9.33 6.15 32.16
CA GLY A 161 10.04 6.08 30.87
C GLY A 161 9.97 7.34 30.00
N LEU A 162 9.15 8.34 30.38
CA LEU A 162 8.92 9.56 29.58
C LEU A 162 9.52 10.84 30.21
N LYS A 163 10.29 10.69 31.31
CA LYS A 163 10.81 11.84 32.10
C LYS A 163 12.20 12.33 31.66
N SER A 164 12.87 11.60 30.76
CA SER A 164 14.28 11.83 30.42
C SER A 164 14.47 12.93 29.38
N SER A 165 13.53 13.13 28.45
CA SER A 165 13.62 14.21 27.45
C SER A 165 12.25 14.72 27.00
N LYS A 166 12.21 16.01 26.65
CA LYS A 166 11.02 16.65 26.07
C LYS A 166 10.61 16.00 24.75
N GLU A 167 11.59 15.60 23.95
CA GLU A 167 11.37 14.96 22.65
C GLU A 167 10.71 13.59 22.79
N LEU A 168 11.14 12.77 23.77
CA LEU A 168 10.52 11.46 24.03
C LEU A 168 9.07 11.61 24.47
N LEU A 169 8.80 12.54 25.39
CA LEU A 169 7.43 12.83 25.83
C LEU A 169 6.57 13.33 24.66
N LEU A 170 7.09 14.24 23.84
CA LEU A 170 6.39 14.77 22.68
C LEU A 170 6.03 13.66 21.69
N ASN A 171 6.99 12.83 21.30
CA ASN A 171 6.79 11.75 20.33
C ASN A 171 5.77 10.73 20.84
N HIS A 172 5.81 10.41 22.13
CA HIS A 172 4.80 9.54 22.74
C HIS A 172 3.40 10.14 22.62
N ILE A 173 3.22 11.42 22.98
CA ILE A 173 1.91 12.09 22.95
C ILE A 173 1.37 12.24 21.52
N VAL A 174 2.23 12.57 20.55
CA VAL A 174 1.83 12.67 19.14
C VAL A 174 1.41 11.32 18.58
N GLY A 175 1.97 10.22 19.09
CA GLY A 175 1.57 8.86 18.73
C GLY A 175 0.23 8.41 19.33
N LEU A 176 -0.33 9.15 20.31
CA LEU A 176 -1.61 8.80 20.92
C LEU A 176 -2.78 9.27 20.04
N ALA A 177 -3.74 8.37 19.82
CA ALA A 177 -4.99 8.73 19.20
C ALA A 177 -5.77 9.65 20.15
N LYS A 178 -6.13 10.84 19.67
CA LYS A 178 -6.97 11.76 20.43
C LYS A 178 -8.38 11.16 20.54
N PRO A 179 -8.91 10.95 21.76
CA PRO A 179 -10.27 10.45 21.92
C PRO A 179 -11.28 11.45 21.34
N SER A 180 -12.29 10.94 20.63
CA SER A 180 -13.34 11.75 20.00
C SER A 180 -14.29 12.35 21.03
N ASN A 181 -14.52 11.64 22.14
CA ASN A 181 -15.38 12.07 23.23
C ASN A 181 -14.56 12.71 24.34
N LYS A 182 -15.18 13.66 25.03
CA LYS A 182 -14.61 14.22 26.25
C LYS A 182 -14.52 13.11 27.30
N LEU A 183 -13.36 13.00 27.94
CA LEU A 183 -13.17 12.10 29.07
C LEU A 183 -14.16 12.49 30.18
N VAL A 184 -14.79 11.48 30.78
CA VAL A 184 -15.80 11.64 31.83
C VAL A 184 -15.14 11.93 33.17
N ASP A 185 -13.98 11.30 33.42
CA ASP A 185 -13.28 11.41 34.70
C ASP A 185 -12.45 12.68 34.83
N SER A 186 -12.53 13.30 36.01
CA SER A 186 -11.67 14.42 36.38
C SER A 186 -10.32 13.93 36.89
N ILE A 187 -9.31 14.81 36.86
CA ILE A 187 -7.97 14.50 37.38
C ILE A 187 -8.03 14.19 38.89
N ASP A 188 -8.90 14.86 39.64
CA ASP A 188 -9.06 14.63 41.08
C ASP A 188 -9.71 13.27 41.36
N GLN A 189 -10.71 12.86 40.56
CA GLN A 189 -11.31 11.54 40.66
C GLN A 189 -10.28 10.42 40.42
N LEU A 190 -9.43 10.58 39.40
CA LEU A 190 -8.35 9.64 39.12
C LEU A 190 -7.37 9.55 40.29
N LYS A 191 -7.01 10.68 40.90
CA LYS A 191 -6.13 10.70 42.07
C LYS A 191 -6.75 9.96 43.26
N GLU A 192 -8.03 10.21 43.57
CA GLU A 192 -8.75 9.53 44.65
C GLU A 192 -8.86 8.02 44.41
N GLU A 193 -9.10 7.60 43.17
CA GLU A 193 -9.18 6.19 42.81
C GLU A 193 -7.82 5.47 42.98
N ILE A 194 -6.73 6.08 42.50
CA ILE A 194 -5.38 5.54 42.68
C ILE A 194 -5.00 5.49 44.16
N GLN A 195 -5.36 6.51 44.93
CA GLN A 195 -5.10 6.52 46.36
C GLN A 195 -5.84 5.38 47.06
N ARG A 196 -7.14 5.19 46.75
CA ARG A 196 -7.91 4.04 47.26
C ARG A 196 -7.30 2.71 46.86
N LEU A 197 -6.80 2.57 45.63
CA LEU A 197 -6.15 1.36 45.15
C LEU A 197 -4.82 1.09 45.86
N ASN A 198 -4.03 2.13 46.15
CA ASN A 198 -2.78 2.00 46.90
C ASN A 198 -3.01 1.73 48.40
N GLU A 199 -4.08 2.28 48.97
CA GLU A 199 -4.49 2.04 50.37
C GLU A 199 -5.15 0.66 50.55
N ALA A 200 -5.71 0.09 49.48
CA ALA A 200 -6.25 -1.25 49.47
C ALA A 200 -5.14 -2.27 49.70
N LYS A 201 -4.97 -2.69 50.96
CA LYS A 201 -4.21 -3.89 51.37
C LYS A 201 -4.98 -5.16 51.04
N GLY A 202 -5.66 -5.19 49.90
CA GLY A 202 -6.49 -6.32 49.49
C GLY A 202 -5.63 -7.56 49.31
N THR A 203 -5.93 -8.62 50.05
CA THR A 203 -5.46 -9.96 49.69
C THR A 203 -5.98 -10.26 48.29
N GLN A 204 -5.10 -10.62 47.38
CA GLN A 204 -5.48 -10.99 46.01
C GLN A 204 -6.45 -12.17 46.11
N ILE A 205 -7.71 -11.94 45.74
CA ILE A 205 -8.70 -13.03 45.69
C ILE A 205 -8.29 -13.89 44.49
N PRO A 206 -8.07 -15.20 44.67
CA PRO A 206 -7.73 -16.07 43.56
C PRO A 206 -8.84 -15.99 42.52
N LEU A 207 -8.44 -15.95 41.24
CA LEU A 207 -9.39 -16.00 40.15
C LEU A 207 -10.21 -17.29 40.29
N ILE A 208 -11.53 -17.19 40.11
CA ILE A 208 -12.39 -18.38 40.03
C ILE A 208 -11.83 -19.24 38.90
N GLN A 209 -11.40 -20.45 39.22
CA GLN A 209 -10.87 -21.36 38.21
C GLN A 209 -12.01 -21.79 37.28
N GLU A 210 -11.73 -21.82 35.99
CA GLU A 210 -12.67 -22.35 35.01
C GLU A 210 -12.81 -23.85 35.25
N ILE A 211 -14.04 -24.29 35.55
CA ILE A 211 -14.35 -25.71 35.71
C ILE A 211 -14.43 -26.31 34.31
N THR A 212 -13.57 -27.26 34.02
CA THR A 212 -13.58 -28.00 32.75
C THR A 212 -13.97 -29.44 32.98
N PHE A 213 -14.91 -29.96 32.18
CA PHE A 213 -15.29 -31.36 32.21
C PHE A 213 -14.84 -32.04 30.91
N SER A 214 -13.79 -32.85 31.02
CA SER A 214 -13.08 -33.43 29.88
C SER A 214 -13.76 -34.67 29.27
N ALA A 215 -14.90 -35.10 29.79
CA ALA A 215 -15.64 -36.28 29.32
C ALA A 215 -17.01 -35.95 28.69
N GLY A 216 -17.29 -34.68 28.39
CA GLY A 216 -18.58 -34.25 27.80
C GLY A 216 -18.90 -34.93 26.46
N ASP A 217 -17.88 -35.25 25.65
CA ASP A 217 -18.07 -35.94 24.37
C ASP A 217 -18.63 -37.36 24.52
N ILE A 218 -18.45 -38.00 25.68
CA ILE A 218 -19.01 -39.32 25.97
C ILE A 218 -20.54 -39.27 25.98
N GLU A 219 -21.15 -38.19 26.48
CA GLU A 219 -22.62 -38.07 26.60
C GLU A 219 -23.33 -38.07 25.23
N ILE A 220 -22.63 -37.66 24.18
CA ILE A 220 -23.17 -37.55 22.82
C ILE A 220 -22.73 -38.69 21.89
N ASP A 221 -21.99 -39.66 22.41
CA ASP A 221 -21.46 -40.77 21.63
C ASP A 221 -22.59 -41.61 21.01
N SER A 222 -22.42 -41.95 19.72
CA SER A 222 -23.44 -42.67 18.95
C SER A 222 -23.69 -44.08 19.48
N LEU A 223 -22.72 -44.69 20.15
CA LEU A 223 -22.83 -46.04 20.71
C LEU A 223 -24.01 -46.17 21.69
N PHE A 224 -24.31 -45.11 22.44
CA PHE A 224 -25.44 -45.10 23.38
C PHE A 224 -26.82 -45.07 22.70
N LYS A 225 -26.88 -44.86 21.39
CA LYS A 225 -28.11 -44.92 20.59
C LYS A 225 -28.32 -46.28 19.91
N GLU A 226 -27.30 -47.14 19.94
CA GLU A 226 -27.32 -48.45 19.30
C GLU A 226 -27.78 -49.53 20.28
N VAL A 227 -28.52 -50.52 19.79
CA VAL A 227 -28.83 -51.72 20.58
C VAL A 227 -27.68 -52.69 20.40
N ILE A 228 -26.95 -52.96 21.48
CA ILE A 228 -25.80 -53.87 21.45
C ILE A 228 -26.32 -55.31 21.56
N THR A 229 -26.57 -55.91 20.40
CA THR A 229 -26.92 -57.33 20.28
C THR A 229 -25.75 -58.13 19.71
N GLY A 230 -25.79 -59.45 19.91
CA GLY A 230 -24.83 -60.35 19.30
C GLY A 230 -25.02 -60.50 17.79
N ASN A 231 -24.29 -61.43 17.19
CA ASN A 231 -24.36 -61.78 15.78
C ASN A 231 -25.77 -62.24 15.38
N ALA A 232 -26.52 -61.36 14.70
CA ALA A 232 -27.89 -61.62 14.23
C ALA A 232 -28.00 -62.80 13.23
N ASN A 233 -26.89 -63.23 12.63
CA ASN A 233 -26.85 -64.38 11.73
C ASN A 233 -26.70 -65.72 12.47
N SER A 234 -26.50 -65.71 13.79
CA SER A 234 -26.43 -66.93 14.58
C SER A 234 -27.81 -67.60 14.70
N ARG A 235 -27.83 -68.93 14.68
CA ARG A 235 -29.08 -69.71 14.82
C ARG A 235 -29.78 -69.44 16.15
N VAL A 236 -29.05 -69.08 17.19
CA VAL A 236 -29.59 -68.81 18.54
C VAL A 236 -30.08 -67.36 18.74
N ALA A 237 -29.69 -66.44 17.85
CA ALA A 237 -29.92 -65.00 18.01
C ALA A 237 -31.39 -64.65 18.21
N LYS A 238 -32.28 -65.17 17.35
CA LYS A 238 -33.72 -64.88 17.40
C LYS A 238 -34.34 -65.17 18.76
N LEU A 239 -33.94 -66.27 19.40
CA LEU A 239 -34.49 -66.65 20.69
C LEU A 239 -33.92 -65.76 21.80
N ILE A 240 -32.60 -65.53 21.79
CA ILE A 240 -31.91 -64.69 22.76
C ILE A 240 -32.46 -63.26 22.75
N ASP A 241 -32.63 -62.69 21.56
CA ASP A 241 -33.18 -61.35 21.36
C ASP A 241 -34.63 -61.27 21.83
N SER A 242 -35.46 -62.28 21.50
CA SER A 242 -36.88 -62.31 21.90
C SER A 242 -37.10 -62.43 23.41
N LEU A 243 -36.18 -63.10 24.11
CA LEU A 243 -36.24 -63.31 25.55
C LEU A 243 -35.49 -62.23 26.34
N HIS A 244 -34.75 -61.35 25.65
CA HIS A 244 -33.86 -60.36 26.25
C HIS A 244 -32.95 -60.96 27.33
N ASN A 245 -32.39 -62.16 27.06
CA ASN A 245 -31.64 -62.94 28.03
C ASN A 245 -30.15 -63.14 27.65
N SER A 246 -29.60 -62.28 26.80
CA SER A 246 -28.20 -62.33 26.36
C SER A 246 -27.22 -62.39 27.53
N ASP A 247 -27.46 -61.61 28.58
CA ASP A 247 -26.56 -61.56 29.75
C ASP A 247 -26.54 -62.90 30.49
N TRP A 248 -27.70 -63.54 30.65
CA TRP A 248 -27.80 -64.87 31.25
C TRP A 248 -27.06 -65.92 30.42
N VAL A 249 -27.17 -65.84 29.08
CA VAL A 249 -26.42 -66.73 28.18
C VAL A 249 -24.91 -66.47 28.31
N LYS A 250 -24.47 -65.21 28.32
CA LYS A 250 -23.05 -64.83 28.44
C LYS A 250 -22.46 -65.33 29.75
N VAL A 251 -23.17 -65.11 30.86
CA VAL A 251 -22.80 -65.62 32.18
C VAL A 251 -22.78 -67.15 32.18
N GLY A 252 -23.78 -67.82 31.61
CA GLY A 252 -23.83 -69.27 31.51
C GLY A 252 -22.66 -69.88 30.74
N LEU A 253 -22.21 -69.24 29.66
CA LEU A 253 -21.03 -69.66 28.89
C LEU A 253 -19.72 -69.58 29.69
N SER A 254 -19.64 -68.71 30.72
CA SER A 254 -18.46 -68.66 31.60
C SER A 254 -18.30 -69.91 32.46
N PHE A 255 -19.38 -70.69 32.64
CA PHE A 255 -19.39 -71.96 33.37
C PHE A 255 -19.24 -73.18 32.46
N ASP A 256 -18.91 -72.97 31.17
CA ASP A 256 -18.73 -74.06 30.23
C ASP A 256 -17.61 -75.04 30.65
N THR A 257 -17.87 -76.33 30.47
CA THR A 257 -16.94 -77.41 30.75
C THR A 257 -16.70 -78.25 29.49
N LYS A 258 -15.68 -79.10 29.47
CA LYS A 258 -15.37 -79.89 28.26
C LYS A 258 -16.42 -80.95 27.90
N ASP A 259 -17.17 -81.45 28.89
CA ASP A 259 -17.95 -82.68 28.73
C ASP A 259 -19.46 -82.48 28.99
N ILE A 260 -19.86 -81.48 29.78
CA ILE A 260 -21.24 -81.30 30.23
C ILE A 260 -21.72 -79.87 29.95
N CYS A 261 -22.89 -79.75 29.33
CA CYS A 261 -23.52 -78.48 29.04
C CYS A 261 -23.90 -77.73 30.34
N PRO A 262 -23.45 -76.49 30.56
CA PRO A 262 -23.76 -75.72 31.78
C PRO A 262 -25.24 -75.32 31.89
N PHE A 263 -25.99 -75.34 30.78
CA PHE A 263 -27.39 -74.91 30.74
C PHE A 263 -28.39 -76.05 31.02
N CYS A 264 -28.13 -77.25 30.50
CA CYS A 264 -29.07 -78.38 30.60
C CYS A 264 -28.50 -79.63 31.29
N GLN A 265 -27.21 -79.59 31.69
CA GLN A 265 -26.48 -80.66 32.38
C GLN A 265 -26.39 -82.00 31.61
N ARG A 266 -26.61 -81.97 30.30
CA ARG A 266 -26.43 -83.14 29.43
C ARG A 266 -25.05 -83.14 28.78
N PRO A 267 -24.46 -84.30 28.46
CA PRO A 267 -23.26 -84.38 27.65
C PRO A 267 -23.45 -83.75 26.26
N TYR A 268 -22.37 -83.25 25.65
CA TYR A 268 -22.43 -82.71 24.30
C TYR A 268 -22.80 -83.78 23.26
N LEU A 269 -23.67 -83.39 22.31
CA LEU A 269 -23.97 -84.15 21.10
C LEU A 269 -23.08 -83.59 19.95
N ASP A 270 -22.96 -84.31 18.84
CA ASP A 270 -22.17 -83.90 17.66
C ASP A 270 -22.58 -82.54 17.05
N ASP A 271 -23.71 -81.95 17.48
CA ASP A 271 -24.14 -80.58 17.19
C ASP A 271 -23.72 -79.63 18.32
N ASP A 272 -22.66 -78.85 18.10
CA ASP A 272 -22.08 -77.95 19.11
C ASP A 272 -22.88 -76.63 19.25
N ILE A 273 -24.05 -76.70 19.89
CA ILE A 273 -24.87 -75.53 20.24
C ILE A 273 -24.10 -74.51 21.10
N ILE A 274 -23.05 -74.92 21.81
CA ILE A 274 -22.22 -74.01 22.61
C ILE A 274 -21.33 -73.17 21.70
N ALA A 275 -20.78 -73.74 20.63
CA ALA A 275 -20.10 -72.97 19.61
C ALA A 275 -21.02 -71.92 18.97
N GLU A 276 -22.29 -72.24 18.75
CA GLU A 276 -23.29 -71.26 18.25
C GLU A 276 -23.64 -70.18 19.27
N LEU A 277 -23.74 -70.52 20.56
CA LEU A 277 -23.94 -69.54 21.64
C LEU A 277 -22.70 -68.64 21.81
N ARG A 278 -21.49 -69.16 21.58
CA ARG A 278 -20.26 -68.36 21.54
C ARG A 278 -20.20 -67.47 20.29
N SER A 279 -20.61 -67.98 19.14
CA SER A 279 -20.62 -67.23 17.87
C SER A 279 -21.58 -66.04 17.90
N TYR A 280 -22.60 -66.10 18.76
CA TYR A 280 -23.48 -64.98 19.06
C TYR A 280 -22.71 -63.79 19.67
N PHE A 281 -21.77 -64.03 20.58
CA PHE A 281 -20.92 -62.97 21.16
C PHE A 281 -19.69 -62.74 20.27
N ASN A 282 -19.92 -62.10 19.13
CA ASN A 282 -18.88 -61.84 18.14
C ASN A 282 -17.96 -60.68 18.56
N GLU A 283 -16.93 -60.43 17.73
CA GLU A 283 -15.94 -59.39 17.98
C GLU A 283 -16.55 -57.99 18.08
N ASP A 284 -17.60 -57.69 17.31
CA ASP A 284 -18.28 -56.40 17.35
C ASP A 284 -18.99 -56.17 18.68
N TYR A 285 -19.70 -57.19 19.19
CA TYR A 285 -20.33 -57.15 20.50
C TYR A 285 -19.31 -56.95 21.63
N GLU A 286 -18.22 -57.72 21.63
CA GLU A 286 -17.19 -57.59 22.67
C GLU A 286 -16.46 -56.24 22.62
N LYS A 287 -16.24 -55.68 21.42
CA LYS A 287 -15.70 -54.32 21.26
C LYS A 287 -16.64 -53.26 21.81
N ALA A 288 -17.95 -53.36 21.51
CA ALA A 288 -18.95 -52.42 22.00
C ALA A 288 -19.02 -52.42 23.53
N VAL A 289 -19.00 -53.60 24.16
CA VAL A 289 -18.98 -53.74 25.63
C VAL A 289 -17.70 -53.13 26.23
N ALA A 290 -16.53 -53.45 25.68
CA ALA A 290 -15.26 -52.91 26.16
C ALA A 290 -15.17 -51.38 26.02
N ASP A 291 -15.73 -50.82 24.94
CA ASP A 291 -15.78 -49.37 24.73
C ASP A 291 -16.69 -48.69 25.77
N ILE A 292 -17.86 -49.25 26.08
CA ILE A 292 -18.73 -48.74 27.15
C ILE A 292 -18.02 -48.77 28.50
N GLU A 293 -17.35 -49.87 28.84
CA GLU A 293 -16.61 -49.98 30.11
C GLU A 293 -15.50 -48.93 30.21
N SER A 294 -14.74 -48.73 29.12
CA SER A 294 -13.70 -47.72 29.04
C SER A 294 -14.28 -46.31 29.21
N LYS A 295 -15.36 -45.98 28.48
CA LYS A 295 -16.07 -44.70 28.60
C LYS A 295 -16.58 -44.46 30.00
N GLY A 296 -17.18 -45.47 30.65
CA GLY A 296 -17.64 -45.37 32.04
C GLY A 296 -16.51 -45.06 33.02
N LYS A 297 -15.34 -45.68 32.83
CA LYS A 297 -14.15 -45.37 33.64
C LYS A 297 -13.67 -43.94 33.43
N THR A 298 -13.50 -43.52 32.17
CA THR A 298 -13.06 -42.15 31.85
C THR A 298 -14.04 -41.11 32.40
N TYR A 299 -15.34 -41.34 32.27
CA TYR A 299 -16.36 -40.43 32.77
C TYR A 299 -16.28 -40.27 34.30
N LYS A 300 -16.10 -41.38 35.03
CA LYS A 300 -15.90 -41.35 36.47
C LYS A 300 -14.62 -40.60 36.86
N ASP A 301 -13.50 -40.92 36.21
CA ASP A 301 -12.22 -40.26 36.47
C ASP A 301 -12.31 -38.75 36.22
N SER A 302 -13.05 -38.32 35.19
CA SER A 302 -13.29 -36.90 34.89
C SER A 302 -14.17 -36.19 35.92
N ILE A 303 -15.12 -36.88 36.58
CA ILE A 303 -15.90 -36.32 37.68
C ILE A 303 -15.01 -36.11 38.90
N ASP A 304 -14.17 -37.11 39.24
CA ASP A 304 -13.28 -37.05 40.41
C ASP A 304 -12.21 -35.95 40.28
N LEU A 305 -11.97 -35.44 39.05
CA LEU A 305 -11.07 -34.32 38.76
C LEU A 305 -11.73 -32.94 38.90
N ILE A 306 -13.06 -32.87 39.07
CA ILE A 306 -13.74 -31.59 39.30
C ILE A 306 -13.40 -31.13 40.72
N PRO A 307 -12.77 -29.95 40.90
CA PRO A 307 -12.38 -29.48 42.22
C PRO A 307 -13.61 -29.19 43.09
N ASP A 308 -13.55 -29.60 44.36
CA ASP A 308 -14.53 -29.19 45.37
C ASP A 308 -14.46 -27.67 45.55
N ILE A 309 -15.60 -27.00 45.36
CA ILE A 309 -15.73 -25.56 45.60
C ILE A 309 -16.19 -25.38 47.04
N ASP A 310 -15.22 -25.21 47.95
CA ASP A 310 -15.50 -24.75 49.30
C ASP A 310 -15.91 -23.27 49.25
N PHE A 311 -17.18 -22.99 49.54
CA PHE A 311 -17.66 -21.63 49.76
C PHE A 311 -17.13 -21.13 51.12
N TYR A 312 -16.15 -20.23 51.09
CA TYR A 312 -15.71 -19.45 52.25
C TYR A 312 -16.36 -18.07 52.28
#